data_AF-A0A2D8HSC1-F1
#
_entry.id   AF-A0A2D8HSC1-F1
#
_cell.length_a   1.000
_cell.length_b   1.000
_cell.length_c   1.000
_cell.angle_alpha   90.00
_cell.angle_beta   90.00
_cell.angle_gamma   90.00
#
_symmetry.space_group_name_H-M   'P 1'
#
loop_
_entity.id
_entity.type
_entity.pdbx_description
1 polymer ?
#
loop_
_entity_poly.entity_id
_entity_poly.type
_entity_poly.pdbx_seq_one_letter_code
_entity_poly.pdbx_strand_id
1 'polypeptide(L)'
;MPTAERVTNNGCVRMTKVRFCVDVINRGSDVKAAHHLDATGVTMLRLGMQAVRSVAVVSTLMSHNFAEATSVRQSSERNVSGGKRYEAIVFEGWDIHGNTNGGYLMVMAARAMADVAGRPPLTITAHYLSPGAVGAHFVDVTEVRSGRRFATMTAAVINVETGREVIRVLGTFGHHDPYGIEKFDRTPPAIPPYDDCEIDVDGDDPNAQLVPELQRRLSVRLSPDSIGFRSGKPRGVAEIKGWFDFADGQTIDQYGLILASDSFPPAVFNSGVPVSWVPTVELTVHLRGLPVPGPLAVAFRTRYISGGVLEEDGELWDSSGRLVAQSRQLALTPRPT
;
A
#
# COMPACT_ATOMS: atom_id res chain seq x y z
N MET A 1 -74.48 -17.09 14.10
CA MET A 1 -74.35 -15.64 14.30
C MET A 1 -72.89 -15.26 14.08
N PRO A 2 -72.56 -14.13 13.44
CA PRO A 2 -72.31 -14.15 12.00
C PRO A 2 -70.96 -13.52 11.57
N THR A 3 -70.59 -13.87 10.33
CA THR A 3 -69.87 -13.16 9.25
C THR A 3 -68.98 -11.93 9.54
N ALA A 4 -67.72 -12.09 9.10
CA ALA A 4 -66.95 -11.24 8.19
C ALA A 4 -67.26 -9.73 8.09
N GLU A 5 -66.20 -8.93 8.26
CA GLU A 5 -66.08 -7.64 7.58
C GLU A 5 -64.67 -7.50 6.97
N ARG A 6 -64.63 -7.40 5.64
CA ARG A 6 -63.47 -7.00 4.84
C ARG A 6 -63.33 -5.49 4.94
N VAL A 7 -62.15 -5.01 5.33
CA VAL A 7 -61.73 -3.63 5.06
C VAL A 7 -60.53 -3.67 4.12
N THR A 8 -60.79 -3.36 2.86
CA THR A 8 -59.77 -3.03 1.86
C THR A 8 -59.31 -1.59 2.11
N ASN A 9 -58.04 -1.37 2.41
CA ASN A 9 -57.46 -0.03 2.41
C ASN A 9 -56.43 0.09 1.29
N ASN A 10 -56.81 0.83 0.25
CA ASN A 10 -55.98 1.22 -0.88
C ASN A 10 -55.02 2.35 -0.44
N GLY A 11 -53.89 1.97 0.16
CA GLY A 11 -52.81 2.88 0.51
C GLY A 11 -52.00 3.32 -0.70
N CYS A 12 -52.53 4.28 -1.46
CA CYS A 12 -51.78 5.01 -2.48
C CYS A 12 -50.70 5.88 -1.79
N VAL A 13 -49.42 5.51 -1.94
CA VAL A 13 -48.29 6.29 -1.43
C VAL A 13 -48.08 7.50 -2.35
N ARG A 14 -48.32 8.71 -1.83
CA ARG A 14 -47.94 9.95 -2.50
C ARG A 14 -46.42 10.06 -2.54
N MET A 15 -45.82 9.90 -3.71
CA MET A 15 -44.42 10.27 -3.95
C MET A 15 -44.31 11.80 -4.07
N THR A 16 -43.59 12.41 -3.12
CA THR A 16 -43.19 13.81 -3.21
C THR A 16 -42.18 13.97 -4.34
N LYS A 17 -42.56 14.70 -5.39
CA LYS A 17 -41.70 14.99 -6.54
C LYS A 17 -40.61 15.97 -6.10
N VAL A 18 -39.43 15.47 -5.74
CA VAL A 18 -38.25 16.31 -5.50
C VAL A 18 -37.76 16.82 -6.86
N ARG A 19 -37.99 18.11 -7.13
CA ARG A 19 -37.35 18.81 -8.24
C ARG A 19 -35.89 19.03 -7.87
N PHE A 20 -34.98 18.35 -8.54
CA PHE A 20 -33.56 18.73 -8.56
C PHE A 20 -33.41 19.96 -9.47
N CYS A 21 -33.16 21.13 -8.88
CA CYS A 21 -32.54 22.24 -9.61
C CYS A 21 -31.03 21.97 -9.61
N VAL A 22 -30.46 21.80 -10.80
CA VAL A 22 -29.01 21.80 -11.00
C VAL A 22 -28.61 23.24 -11.31
N ASP A 23 -28.05 23.94 -10.33
CA ASP A 23 -27.38 25.21 -10.59
C ASP A 23 -26.00 24.92 -11.19
N VAL A 24 -25.88 25.10 -12.51
CA VAL A 24 -24.59 25.08 -13.19
C VAL A 24 -23.89 26.41 -12.88
N ILE A 25 -23.04 26.42 -11.86
CA ILE A 25 -22.18 27.57 -11.57
C ILE A 25 -20.97 27.51 -12.50
N ASN A 26 -20.98 28.34 -13.54
CA ASN A 26 -19.81 28.64 -14.36
C ASN A 26 -18.91 29.64 -13.59
N ARG A 27 -17.73 29.21 -13.13
CA ARG A 27 -16.68 30.11 -12.60
C ARG A 27 -15.44 30.08 -13.50
N GLY A 28 -15.60 30.59 -14.70
CA GLY A 28 -14.48 31.23 -15.40
C GLY A 28 -14.23 32.60 -14.79
N SER A 29 -12.96 32.92 -14.54
CA SER A 29 -12.38 34.23 -14.17
C SER A 29 -12.90 34.90 -12.89
N ASP A 30 -12.15 34.71 -11.79
CA ASP A 30 -11.58 35.79 -10.97
C ASP A 30 -10.93 35.22 -9.70
N VAL A 31 -9.62 34.95 -9.78
CA VAL A 31 -8.80 34.68 -8.59
C VAL A 31 -8.27 36.02 -8.08
N LYS A 32 -8.94 36.58 -7.06
CA LYS A 32 -8.29 37.54 -6.16
C LYS A 32 -7.45 36.77 -5.15
N ALA A 33 -6.15 37.06 -5.12
CA ALA A 33 -5.23 36.52 -4.13
C ALA A 33 -5.68 36.94 -2.73
N ALA A 34 -6.00 35.95 -1.88
CA ALA A 34 -6.18 36.15 -0.46
C ALA A 34 -4.91 35.66 0.26
N HIS A 35 -4.36 36.58 1.07
CA HIS A 35 -3.25 36.42 2.01
C HIS A 35 -1.84 36.45 1.40
N HIS A 36 -1.18 37.60 1.58
CA HIS A 36 0.27 37.70 1.57
C HIS A 36 0.83 36.78 2.66
N LEU A 37 1.52 35.71 2.25
CA LEU A 37 2.47 35.03 3.13
C LEU A 37 3.58 36.03 3.44
N ASP A 38 3.74 36.32 4.73
CA ASP A 38 4.80 37.20 5.21
C ASP A 38 6.17 36.62 4.77
N ALA A 39 7.11 37.49 4.38
CA ALA A 39 8.40 37.08 3.80
C ALA A 39 9.19 36.10 4.69
N THR A 40 8.93 36.13 5.99
CA THR A 40 9.45 35.23 7.03
C THR A 40 8.96 33.79 6.87
N GLY A 41 7.70 33.57 6.47
CA GLY A 41 7.11 32.24 6.27
C GLY A 41 7.64 31.53 5.01
N VAL A 42 7.85 32.28 3.92
CA VAL A 42 8.48 31.77 2.70
C VAL A 42 9.95 31.42 2.93
N THR A 43 10.63 32.18 3.80
CA THR A 43 12.03 31.96 4.14
C THR A 43 12.20 30.74 5.04
N MET A 44 11.32 30.52 6.03
CA MET A 44 11.32 29.30 6.85
C MET A 44 10.96 28.04 6.05
N LEU A 45 9.98 28.10 5.14
CA LEU A 45 9.70 26.98 4.23
C LEU A 45 10.93 26.64 3.37
N ARG A 46 11.63 27.66 2.84
CA ARG A 46 12.84 27.48 2.03
C ARG A 46 14.01 26.90 2.83
N LEU A 47 14.19 27.31 4.09
CA LEU A 47 15.22 26.77 4.98
C LEU A 47 14.93 25.33 5.41
N GLY A 48 13.67 25.00 5.72
CA GLY A 48 13.23 23.62 5.97
C GLY A 48 13.41 22.74 4.73
N MET A 49 13.01 23.22 3.55
CA MET A 49 13.24 22.54 2.27
C MET A 49 14.73 22.39 1.93
N GLN A 50 15.59 23.36 2.28
CA GLN A 50 17.04 23.27 2.09
C GLN A 50 17.68 22.25 3.02
N ALA A 51 17.23 22.14 4.28
CA ALA A 51 17.71 21.11 5.20
C ALA A 51 17.33 19.71 4.72
N VAL A 52 16.08 19.52 4.27
CA VAL A 52 15.61 18.25 3.69
C VAL A 52 16.35 17.90 2.39
N ARG A 53 16.59 18.88 1.52
CA ARG A 53 17.43 18.70 0.31
C ARG A 53 18.89 18.36 0.66
N SER A 54 19.46 18.96 1.71
CA SER A 54 20.84 18.70 2.11
C SER A 54 21.02 17.30 2.69
N VAL A 55 20.02 16.77 3.41
CA VAL A 55 20.01 15.37 3.87
C VAL A 55 19.86 14.42 2.67
N ALA A 56 19.04 14.75 1.68
CA ALA A 56 18.87 13.93 0.48
C ALA A 56 20.16 13.82 -0.37
N VAL A 57 20.98 14.88 -0.45
CA VAL A 57 22.24 14.89 -1.22
C VAL A 57 23.38 14.11 -0.53
N VAL A 58 23.39 14.03 0.80
CA VAL A 58 24.44 13.28 1.55
C VAL A 58 24.11 11.79 1.63
N SER A 59 22.84 11.41 1.44
CA SER A 59 22.35 10.04 1.62
C SER A 59 22.56 9.09 0.42
N THR A 60 23.02 9.59 -0.73
CA THR A 60 23.06 8.83 -2.00
C THR A 60 24.09 7.68 -2.01
N LEU A 61 24.84 7.47 -0.92
CA LEU A 61 25.93 6.47 -0.83
C LEU A 61 25.76 5.44 0.30
N MET A 62 24.67 5.47 1.07
CA MET A 62 24.43 4.50 2.15
C MET A 62 23.30 3.54 1.80
N SER A 63 23.56 2.24 1.91
CA SER A 63 22.51 1.22 1.84
C SER A 63 21.66 1.30 3.11
N HIS A 64 20.56 2.07 3.05
CA HIS A 64 19.59 2.10 4.14
C HIS A 64 18.89 0.77 4.25
N ASN A 65 18.88 0.23 5.45
CA ASN A 65 18.13 -0.97 5.77
C ASN A 65 16.61 -0.64 5.74
N PHE A 66 15.70 -1.61 5.63
CA PHE A 66 14.26 -1.32 5.49
C PHE A 66 13.66 -0.39 6.57
N ALA A 67 14.04 -0.58 7.84
CA ALA A 67 13.54 0.23 8.94
C ALA A 67 14.01 1.69 8.84
N GLU A 68 15.28 1.91 8.48
CA GLU A 68 15.85 3.24 8.25
C GLU A 68 15.23 3.89 7.02
N ALA A 69 15.13 3.14 5.91
CA ALA A 69 14.63 3.63 4.64
C ALA A 69 13.19 4.13 4.75
N THR A 70 12.36 3.42 5.52
CA THR A 70 10.96 3.79 5.71
C THR A 70 10.71 4.70 6.91
N SER A 71 11.76 5.13 7.61
CA SER A 71 11.63 6.00 8.79
C SER A 71 10.98 7.34 8.44
N VAL A 72 10.20 7.88 9.39
CA VAL A 72 9.53 9.17 9.27
C VAL A 72 9.86 10.02 10.48
N ARG A 73 10.07 11.32 10.26
CA ARG A 73 10.40 12.27 11.31
C ARG A 73 9.27 13.26 11.48
N GLN A 74 8.71 13.39 12.68
CA GLN A 74 7.68 14.40 12.91
C GLN A 74 8.24 15.80 12.65
N SER A 75 7.52 16.60 11.87
CA SER A 75 7.83 18.01 11.64
C SER A 75 7.30 18.87 12.79
N SER A 76 7.89 20.04 12.97
CA SER A 76 7.32 21.09 13.84
C SER A 76 6.09 21.74 13.21
N GLU A 77 5.96 21.67 11.89
CA GLU A 77 4.80 22.15 11.16
C GLU A 77 3.61 21.19 11.32
N ARG A 78 2.40 21.74 11.17
CA ARG A 78 1.16 20.97 11.08
C ARG A 78 0.74 20.84 9.63
N ASN A 79 -0.08 19.84 9.35
CA ASN A 79 -0.73 19.76 8.04
C ASN A 79 -1.80 20.86 7.88
N VAL A 80 -2.34 21.01 6.67
CA VAL A 80 -3.28 22.08 6.33
C VAL A 80 -4.59 22.02 7.15
N SER A 81 -5.00 20.83 7.61
CA SER A 81 -6.18 20.64 8.46
C SER A 81 -5.87 20.71 9.97
N GLY A 82 -4.66 21.10 10.37
CA GLY A 82 -4.22 21.19 11.76
C GLY A 82 -3.76 19.86 12.40
N GLY A 83 -3.76 18.78 11.63
CA GLY A 83 -3.17 17.49 12.00
C GLY A 83 -1.64 17.50 11.99
N LYS A 84 -1.05 16.32 12.14
CA LYS A 84 0.42 16.16 12.23
C LYS A 84 1.02 16.06 10.83
N ARG A 85 2.22 16.61 10.67
CA ARG A 85 3.04 16.43 9.46
C ARG A 85 4.32 15.70 9.83
N TYR A 86 4.72 14.77 8.97
CA TYR A 86 6.00 14.08 9.04
C TYR A 86 6.79 14.36 7.77
N GLU A 87 8.11 14.35 7.90
CA GLU A 87 9.06 14.37 6.81
C GLU A 87 9.57 12.95 6.58
N ALA A 88 9.68 12.56 5.32
CA ALA A 88 10.14 11.25 4.88
C ALA A 88 11.01 11.39 3.63
N ILE A 89 11.89 10.42 3.39
CA ILE A 89 12.70 10.34 2.18
C ILE A 89 12.41 9.00 1.50
N VAL A 90 12.04 9.06 0.22
CA VAL A 90 12.09 7.89 -0.64
C VAL A 90 13.51 7.76 -1.14
N PHE A 91 14.22 6.73 -0.68
CA PHE A 91 15.58 6.45 -1.11
C PHE A 91 15.58 5.68 -2.43
N GLU A 92 16.69 5.79 -3.17
CA GLU A 92 16.96 4.93 -4.33
C GLU A 92 17.03 3.46 -3.91
N GLY A 93 16.65 2.56 -4.82
CA GLY A 93 16.71 1.12 -4.60
C GLY A 93 15.44 0.50 -4.01
N TRP A 94 14.36 1.28 -3.91
CA TRP A 94 13.02 0.84 -3.49
C TRP A 94 11.98 1.01 -4.61
N ASP A 95 12.45 1.11 -5.85
CA ASP A 95 11.65 1.35 -7.04
C ASP A 95 11.54 0.11 -7.94
N ILE A 96 10.50 0.14 -8.77
CA ILE A 96 10.22 -0.80 -9.85
C ILE A 96 10.24 0.00 -11.14
N HIS A 97 11.32 -0.18 -11.91
CA HIS A 97 11.56 0.54 -13.17
C HIS A 97 11.40 2.06 -13.02
N GLY A 98 11.95 2.64 -11.95
CA GLY A 98 11.92 4.08 -11.67
C GLY A 98 10.68 4.60 -10.93
N ASN A 99 9.64 3.78 -10.75
CA ASN A 99 8.49 4.12 -9.91
C ASN A 99 8.66 3.52 -8.52
N THR A 100 8.57 4.33 -7.46
CA THR A 100 8.65 3.81 -6.08
C THR A 100 7.61 2.72 -5.84
N ASN A 101 8.01 1.62 -5.21
CA ASN A 101 7.10 0.54 -4.85
C ASN A 101 5.92 1.07 -3.99
N GLY A 102 4.72 0.56 -4.26
CA GLY A 102 3.51 1.01 -3.58
C GLY A 102 3.50 0.66 -2.09
N GLY A 103 3.89 -0.58 -1.77
CA GLY A 103 4.08 -1.07 -0.41
C GLY A 103 5.05 -0.21 0.41
N TYR A 104 6.17 0.23 -0.19
CA TYR A 104 7.12 1.13 0.45
C TYR A 104 6.47 2.48 0.84
N LEU A 105 5.72 3.11 -0.07
CA LEU A 105 4.99 4.35 0.21
C LEU A 105 3.94 4.14 1.31
N MET A 106 3.22 3.01 1.25
CA MET A 106 2.20 2.62 2.23
C MET A 106 2.81 2.41 3.62
N VAL A 107 4.02 1.87 3.71
CA VAL A 107 4.74 1.71 4.99
C VAL A 107 5.09 3.05 5.62
N MET A 108 5.62 4.03 4.85
CA MET A 108 5.90 5.36 5.39
C MET A 108 4.65 6.00 5.99
N ALA A 109 3.50 5.89 5.29
CA ALA A 109 2.22 6.34 5.79
C ALA A 109 1.79 5.59 7.06
N ALA A 110 1.94 4.27 7.08
CA ALA A 110 1.59 3.43 8.23
C ALA A 110 2.43 3.77 9.47
N ARG A 111 3.74 4.03 9.32
CA ARG A 111 4.62 4.43 10.43
C ARG A 111 4.19 5.79 11.01
N ALA A 112 3.94 6.79 10.16
CA ALA A 112 3.48 8.10 10.60
C ALA A 112 2.12 8.03 11.31
N MET A 113 1.17 7.27 10.77
CA MET A 113 -0.14 7.08 11.39
C MET A 113 -0.07 6.31 12.72
N ALA A 114 0.80 5.30 12.82
CA ALA A 114 1.00 4.54 14.05
C ALA A 114 1.60 5.40 15.17
N ASP A 115 2.54 6.31 14.82
CA ASP A 115 3.10 7.27 15.77
C ASP A 115 2.01 8.18 16.35
N VAL A 116 1.14 8.74 15.51
CA VAL A 116 -0.02 9.53 15.98
C VAL A 116 -1.01 8.69 16.79
N ALA A 117 -1.25 7.44 16.38
CA ALA A 117 -2.18 6.54 17.04
C ALA A 117 -1.67 6.01 18.39
N GLY A 118 -0.34 6.00 18.60
CA GLY A 118 0.31 5.34 19.72
C GLY A 118 0.06 3.82 19.76
N ARG A 119 -0.28 3.21 18.62
CA ARG A 119 -0.71 1.80 18.50
C ARG A 119 -0.32 1.24 17.13
N PRO A 120 -0.09 -0.09 17.01
CA PRO A 120 0.26 -0.69 15.74
C PRO A 120 -0.94 -0.76 14.78
N PRO A 121 -0.69 -0.87 13.46
CA PRO A 121 -1.73 -1.06 12.46
C PRO A 121 -2.40 -2.43 12.59
N LEU A 122 -3.72 -2.47 12.42
CA LEU A 122 -4.51 -3.70 12.24
C LEU A 122 -4.99 -3.85 10.80
N THR A 123 -5.32 -2.74 10.15
CA THR A 123 -5.68 -2.69 8.73
C THR A 123 -5.26 -1.36 8.13
N ILE A 124 -4.77 -1.39 6.91
CA ILE A 124 -4.36 -0.21 6.14
C ILE A 124 -4.87 -0.38 4.71
N THR A 125 -5.50 0.65 4.14
CA THR A 125 -5.91 0.72 2.74
C THR A 125 -5.28 1.96 2.10
N ALA A 126 -4.68 1.79 0.93
CA ALA A 126 -4.05 2.85 0.17
C ALA A 126 -4.67 2.97 -1.22
N HIS A 127 -4.98 4.19 -1.63
CA HIS A 127 -5.32 4.54 -3.01
C HIS A 127 -4.12 5.24 -3.65
N TYR A 128 -3.73 4.76 -4.83
CA TYR A 128 -2.57 5.25 -5.57
C TYR A 128 -3.03 6.27 -6.61
N LEU A 129 -2.60 7.52 -6.44
CA LEU A 129 -3.09 8.68 -7.21
C LEU A 129 -2.12 9.09 -8.31
N SER A 130 -0.82 8.91 -8.07
CA SER A 130 0.24 9.14 -9.06
C SER A 130 1.47 8.29 -8.74
N PRO A 131 2.39 8.08 -9.70
CA PRO A 131 3.62 7.33 -9.43
C PRO A 131 4.48 8.01 -8.36
N GLY A 132 5.05 7.21 -7.47
CA GLY A 132 6.05 7.67 -6.52
C GLY A 132 7.40 7.91 -7.19
N ALA A 133 8.18 8.82 -6.64
CA ALA A 133 9.52 9.15 -7.11
C ALA A 133 10.50 9.20 -5.93
N VAL A 134 11.79 9.04 -6.21
CA VAL A 134 12.87 9.24 -5.24
C VAL A 134 12.85 10.69 -4.73
N GLY A 135 13.20 10.88 -3.46
CA GLY A 135 13.39 12.18 -2.85
C GLY A 135 12.43 12.50 -1.70
N ALA A 136 12.32 13.78 -1.39
CA ALA A 136 11.63 14.27 -0.20
C ALA A 136 10.11 14.18 -0.31
N HIS A 137 9.48 13.66 0.74
CA HIS A 137 8.03 13.54 0.87
C HIS A 137 7.58 14.09 2.23
N PHE A 138 6.37 14.64 2.26
CA PHE A 138 5.63 14.84 3.51
C PHE A 138 4.62 13.72 3.70
N VAL A 139 4.36 13.36 4.95
CA VAL A 139 3.23 12.52 5.34
C VAL A 139 2.31 13.32 6.26
N ASP A 140 1.17 13.74 5.72
CA ASP A 140 0.18 14.55 6.44
C ASP A 140 -0.88 13.64 7.06
N VAL A 141 -0.85 13.51 8.40
CA VAL A 141 -1.68 12.59 9.18
C VAL A 141 -2.82 13.34 9.89
N THR A 142 -4.03 12.84 9.74
CA THR A 142 -5.22 13.32 10.45
C THR A 142 -5.86 12.19 11.24
N GLU A 143 -6.13 12.42 12.51
CA GLU A 143 -6.96 11.53 13.31
C GLU A 143 -8.42 11.64 12.86
N VAL A 144 -8.99 10.51 12.45
CA VAL A 144 -10.43 10.41 12.15
C VAL A 144 -11.20 10.17 13.44
N ARG A 145 -10.70 9.27 14.29
CA ARG A 145 -11.28 8.95 15.60
C ARG A 145 -10.27 8.18 16.46
N SER A 146 -10.06 8.58 17.70
CA SER A 146 -9.39 7.75 18.71
C SER A 146 -10.36 7.28 19.81
N GLY A 147 -10.37 5.97 20.06
CA GLY A 147 -11.15 5.35 21.12
C GLY A 147 -10.31 4.42 21.99
N ARG A 148 -10.96 3.78 22.99
CA ARG A 148 -10.26 2.92 23.96
C ARG A 148 -9.51 1.74 23.32
N ARG A 149 -10.12 1.07 22.34
CA ARG A 149 -9.55 -0.12 21.69
C ARG A 149 -8.88 0.18 20.36
N PHE A 150 -9.50 1.04 19.57
CA PHE A 150 -9.05 1.34 18.20
C PHE A 150 -8.90 2.84 18.00
N ALA A 151 -7.97 3.20 17.13
CA ALA A 151 -7.86 4.53 16.55
C ALA A 151 -7.88 4.41 15.02
N THR A 152 -8.57 5.33 14.36
CA THR A 152 -8.66 5.40 12.89
C THR A 152 -7.94 6.67 12.44
N MET A 153 -7.00 6.51 11.52
CA MET A 153 -6.15 7.58 10.99
C MET A 153 -6.25 7.63 9.47
N THR A 154 -6.03 8.80 8.89
CA THR A 154 -5.79 8.96 7.46
C THR A 154 -4.50 9.73 7.20
N ALA A 155 -3.78 9.38 6.13
CA ALA A 155 -2.51 10.00 5.77
C ALA A 155 -2.39 10.26 4.26
N ALA A 156 -1.67 11.32 3.89
CA ALA A 156 -1.38 11.70 2.49
C ALA A 156 0.12 11.71 2.37
N VAL A 157 0.64 10.95 1.42
CA VAL A 157 2.04 11.05 1.05
C VAL A 157 2.15 12.04 -0.09
N ILE A 158 2.87 13.13 0.15
CA ILE A 158 2.94 14.27 -0.77
C ILE A 158 4.40 14.42 -1.20
N ASN A 159 4.64 14.43 -2.51
CA ASN A 159 5.96 14.70 -3.05
C ASN A 159 6.28 16.21 -2.88
N VAL A 160 7.39 16.53 -2.20
CA VAL A 160 7.72 17.91 -1.82
C VAL A 160 8.06 18.78 -3.02
N GLU A 161 8.67 18.21 -4.06
CA GLU A 161 9.08 18.96 -5.25
C GLU A 161 7.89 19.34 -6.12
N THR A 162 6.96 18.40 -6.33
CA THR A 162 5.80 18.60 -7.20
C THR A 162 4.57 19.14 -6.46
N GLY A 163 4.54 19.01 -5.13
CA GLY A 163 3.38 19.32 -4.29
C GLY A 163 2.19 18.38 -4.49
N ARG A 164 2.36 17.28 -5.23
CA ARG A 164 1.28 16.34 -5.55
C ARG A 164 1.16 15.25 -4.50
N GLU A 165 -0.09 14.89 -4.19
CA GLU A 165 -0.39 13.69 -3.42
C GLU A 165 -0.16 12.46 -4.29
N VAL A 166 0.67 11.54 -3.79
CA VAL A 166 1.07 10.31 -4.47
C VAL A 166 0.15 9.17 -4.04
N ILE A 167 -0.07 9.02 -2.73
CA ILE A 167 -1.02 8.06 -2.17
C ILE A 167 -1.86 8.67 -1.04
N ARG A 168 -3.10 8.22 -0.93
CA ARG A 168 -4.02 8.48 0.17
C ARG A 168 -4.25 7.19 0.96
N VAL A 169 -4.09 7.24 2.27
CA VAL A 169 -4.18 6.05 3.13
C VAL A 169 -5.22 6.24 4.23
N LEU A 170 -5.98 5.18 4.54
CA LEU A 170 -6.85 5.08 5.71
C LEU A 170 -6.46 3.82 6.50
N GLY A 171 -6.38 3.94 7.81
CA GLY A 171 -5.94 2.84 8.67
C GLY A 171 -6.71 2.75 9.97
N THR A 172 -6.83 1.54 10.51
CA THR A 172 -7.26 1.30 11.89
C THR A 172 -6.14 0.66 12.67
N PHE A 173 -5.87 1.20 13.85
CA PHE A 173 -4.75 0.92 14.72
C PHE A 173 -5.25 0.41 16.07
N GLY A 174 -4.57 -0.57 16.64
CA GLY A 174 -4.96 -1.26 17.86
C GLY A 174 -4.08 -2.48 18.11
N HIS A 175 -4.26 -3.12 19.26
CA HIS A 175 -3.53 -4.34 19.59
C HIS A 175 -4.41 -5.57 19.33
N HIS A 176 -3.81 -6.63 18.82
CA HIS A 176 -4.41 -7.97 18.85
C HIS A 176 -4.55 -8.42 20.32
N ASP A 177 -5.63 -9.12 20.63
CA ASP A 177 -5.82 -9.76 21.93
C ASP A 177 -5.04 -11.09 21.95
N PRO A 178 -3.99 -11.23 22.78
CA PRO A 178 -3.21 -12.47 22.84
C PRO A 178 -4.01 -13.66 23.40
N TYR A 179 -5.18 -13.42 24.02
CA TYR A 179 -6.09 -14.44 24.52
C TYR A 179 -7.40 -14.52 23.70
N GLY A 180 -7.43 -13.86 22.54
CA GLY A 180 -8.57 -13.91 21.64
C GLY A 180 -8.82 -15.32 21.11
N ILE A 181 -10.08 -15.61 20.75
CA ILE A 181 -10.43 -16.88 20.12
C ILE A 181 -9.74 -16.98 18.76
N GLU A 182 -9.03 -18.08 18.54
CA GLU A 182 -8.40 -18.41 17.26
C GLU A 182 -9.20 -19.50 16.53
N LYS A 183 -9.43 -19.29 15.23
CA LYS A 183 -9.99 -20.28 14.32
C LYS A 183 -9.27 -20.20 12.99
N PHE A 184 -8.71 -21.32 12.55
CA PHE A 184 -7.99 -21.45 11.29
C PHE A 184 -8.71 -22.45 10.39
N ASP A 185 -9.28 -21.97 9.28
CA ASP A 185 -10.00 -22.79 8.29
C ASP A 185 -9.12 -23.08 7.04
N ARG A 186 -7.85 -22.69 7.06
CA ARG A 186 -6.89 -22.82 5.94
C ARG A 186 -5.50 -23.16 6.47
N THR A 187 -4.70 -23.78 5.61
CA THR A 187 -3.27 -24.04 5.82
C THR A 187 -2.44 -23.19 4.85
N PRO A 188 -1.13 -23.00 5.11
CA PRO A 188 -0.23 -22.36 4.16
C PRO A 188 -0.31 -23.00 2.75
N PRO A 189 -0.03 -22.22 1.68
CA PRO A 189 0.06 -22.76 0.33
C PRO A 189 1.17 -23.80 0.23
N ALA A 190 0.97 -24.81 -0.63
CA ALA A 190 2.02 -25.77 -0.94
C ALA A 190 3.12 -25.09 -1.79
N ILE A 191 4.23 -24.77 -1.14
CA ILE A 191 5.45 -24.20 -1.73
C ILE A 191 6.59 -25.17 -1.39
N PRO A 192 7.49 -25.49 -2.33
CA PRO A 192 8.71 -26.24 -2.02
C PRO A 192 9.54 -25.57 -0.90
N PRO A 193 10.44 -26.30 -0.24
CA PRO A 193 11.39 -25.70 0.70
C PRO A 193 12.09 -24.48 0.10
N TYR A 194 12.50 -23.55 0.99
CA TYR A 194 13.09 -22.28 0.60
C TYR A 194 14.26 -22.41 -0.40
N ASP A 195 15.17 -23.36 -0.14
CA ASP A 195 16.35 -23.60 -0.99
C ASP A 195 16.02 -24.29 -2.33
N ASP A 196 14.85 -24.93 -2.43
CA ASP A 196 14.35 -25.57 -3.66
C ASP A 196 13.52 -24.60 -4.52
N CYS A 197 13.35 -23.35 -4.08
CA CYS A 197 12.68 -22.29 -4.82
C CYS A 197 13.67 -21.43 -5.60
N GLU A 198 13.21 -20.92 -6.74
CA GLU A 198 13.99 -20.14 -7.68
C GLU A 198 14.16 -18.72 -7.16
N ILE A 199 15.39 -18.21 -7.14
CA ILE A 199 15.63 -16.81 -6.75
C ILE A 199 14.90 -15.93 -7.77
N ASP A 200 14.07 -15.00 -7.28
CA ASP A 200 13.31 -14.10 -8.15
C ASP A 200 14.30 -13.30 -8.99
N VAL A 201 15.35 -12.75 -8.41
CA VAL A 201 16.45 -12.17 -9.20
C VAL A 201 17.81 -12.59 -8.65
N ASP A 202 18.65 -13.10 -9.55
CA ASP A 202 20.08 -13.20 -9.29
C ASP A 202 20.72 -11.83 -9.45
N GLY A 203 21.14 -11.24 -8.32
CA GLY A 203 21.76 -9.91 -8.29
C GLY A 203 23.10 -9.83 -9.01
N ASP A 204 23.75 -10.97 -9.24
CA ASP A 204 25.08 -11.09 -9.83
C ASP A 204 25.05 -11.38 -11.35
N ASP A 205 23.87 -11.57 -11.97
CA ASP A 205 23.76 -11.77 -13.42
C ASP A 205 24.01 -10.44 -14.18
N PRO A 206 25.09 -10.32 -14.97
CA PRO A 206 25.41 -9.11 -15.72
C PRO A 206 24.37 -8.76 -16.81
N ASN A 207 23.53 -9.73 -17.19
CA ASN A 207 22.45 -9.55 -18.17
C ASN A 207 21.12 -9.13 -17.51
N ALA A 208 21.08 -9.01 -16.19
CA ALA A 208 19.89 -8.68 -15.41
C ALA A 208 19.50 -7.20 -15.46
N GLN A 209 19.78 -6.50 -16.56
CA GLN A 209 19.54 -5.05 -16.73
C GLN A 209 18.05 -4.63 -16.65
N LEU A 210 17.13 -5.57 -16.46
CA LEU A 210 15.68 -5.38 -16.36
C LEU A 210 15.13 -5.61 -14.95
N VAL A 211 15.99 -5.85 -13.98
CA VAL A 211 15.63 -6.12 -12.58
C VAL A 211 15.14 -4.84 -11.89
N PRO A 212 13.96 -4.87 -11.26
CA PRO A 212 13.56 -3.84 -10.30
C PRO A 212 14.56 -3.73 -9.14
N GLU A 213 15.08 -2.54 -8.86
CA GLU A 213 16.07 -2.37 -7.79
C GLU A 213 15.55 -2.79 -6.41
N LEU A 214 14.23 -2.69 -6.18
CA LEU A 214 13.56 -3.27 -5.01
C LEU A 214 13.99 -4.73 -4.76
N GLN A 215 14.10 -5.55 -5.79
CA GLN A 215 14.40 -6.97 -5.64
C GLN A 215 15.81 -7.22 -5.10
N ARG A 216 16.75 -6.29 -5.25
CA ARG A 216 18.08 -6.39 -4.64
C ARG A 216 18.06 -6.21 -3.11
N ARG A 217 16.98 -5.65 -2.57
CA ARG A 217 16.77 -5.47 -1.12
C ARG A 217 16.04 -6.66 -0.48
N LEU A 218 15.52 -7.58 -1.29
CA LEU A 218 14.67 -8.67 -0.86
C LEU A 218 15.30 -10.00 -1.22
N SER A 219 15.01 -11.03 -0.43
CA SER A 219 15.33 -12.42 -0.75
C SER A 219 14.05 -13.16 -1.17
N VAL A 220 13.43 -12.69 -2.24
CA VAL A 220 12.22 -13.32 -2.81
C VAL A 220 12.64 -14.57 -3.57
N ARG A 221 11.99 -15.68 -3.25
CA ARG A 221 12.17 -16.95 -3.97
C ARG A 221 10.84 -17.47 -4.47
N LEU A 222 10.69 -17.66 -5.76
CA LEU A 222 9.47 -18.13 -6.38
C LEU A 222 9.44 -19.65 -6.46
N SER A 223 8.26 -20.22 -6.23
CA SER A 223 8.02 -21.64 -6.49
C SER A 223 8.32 -21.94 -7.97
N PRO A 224 8.93 -23.09 -8.32
CA PRO A 224 9.20 -23.47 -9.71
C PRO A 224 7.95 -23.46 -10.60
N ASP A 225 6.77 -23.74 -10.04
CA ASP A 225 5.49 -23.68 -10.78
C ASP A 225 4.95 -22.26 -11.00
N SER A 226 5.60 -21.23 -10.44
CA SER A 226 5.23 -19.81 -10.52
C SER A 226 6.12 -18.99 -11.46
N ILE A 227 7.23 -19.53 -11.96
CA ILE A 227 8.20 -18.78 -12.79
C ILE A 227 7.95 -18.85 -14.31
N GLY A 228 6.91 -19.57 -14.75
CA GLY A 228 6.64 -19.83 -16.17
C GLY A 228 6.53 -18.57 -17.04
N PHE A 229 5.96 -17.49 -16.50
CA PHE A 229 5.82 -16.20 -17.20
C PHE A 229 7.14 -15.62 -17.72
N ARG A 230 8.26 -15.86 -17.03
CA ARG A 230 9.58 -15.33 -17.38
C ARG A 230 10.13 -15.90 -18.67
N SER A 231 9.81 -17.16 -18.94
CA SER A 231 10.23 -17.87 -20.16
C SER A 231 9.16 -17.85 -21.26
N GLY A 232 8.10 -17.04 -21.09
CA GLY A 232 6.95 -17.01 -22.00
C GLY A 232 6.13 -18.30 -21.99
N LYS A 233 6.23 -19.11 -20.92
CA LYS A 233 5.54 -20.40 -20.76
C LYS A 233 4.69 -20.40 -19.47
N PRO A 234 3.76 -19.44 -19.29
CA PRO A 234 2.90 -19.43 -18.11
C PRO A 234 2.02 -20.68 -18.07
N ARG A 235 1.72 -21.19 -16.86
CA ARG A 235 0.87 -22.39 -16.67
C ARG A 235 -0.61 -22.15 -17.01
N GLY A 236 -1.02 -20.89 -17.19
CA GLY A 236 -2.44 -20.50 -17.33
C GLY A 236 -3.19 -20.44 -16.00
N VAL A 237 -2.47 -20.45 -14.87
CA VAL A 237 -3.03 -20.27 -13.52
C VAL A 237 -2.51 -18.95 -12.99
N ALA A 238 -3.39 -17.99 -12.75
CA ALA A 238 -3.04 -16.66 -12.26
C ALA A 238 -2.68 -16.68 -10.76
N GLU A 239 -1.59 -17.38 -10.44
CA GLU A 239 -1.03 -17.52 -9.10
C GLU A 239 0.48 -17.27 -9.18
N ILE A 240 0.98 -16.52 -8.19
CA ILE A 240 2.40 -16.39 -7.89
C ILE A 240 2.55 -16.74 -6.41
N LYS A 241 3.40 -17.72 -6.10
CA LYS A 241 3.69 -18.10 -4.72
C LYS A 241 5.18 -18.35 -4.51
N GLY A 242 5.63 -18.17 -3.28
CA GLY A 242 7.03 -18.28 -2.94
C GLY A 242 7.33 -17.83 -1.52
N TRP A 243 8.59 -17.54 -1.28
CA TRP A 243 9.11 -17.09 0.00
C TRP A 243 9.50 -15.63 -0.08
N PHE A 244 9.21 -14.88 0.98
CA PHE A 244 9.65 -13.51 1.19
C PHE A 244 10.58 -13.44 2.39
N ASP A 245 11.71 -12.77 2.22
CA ASP A 245 12.58 -12.32 3.31
C ASP A 245 13.32 -11.04 2.91
N PHE A 246 13.96 -10.37 3.86
CA PHE A 246 14.89 -9.28 3.56
C PHE A 246 16.27 -9.84 3.21
N ALA A 247 16.92 -9.27 2.19
CA ALA A 247 18.25 -9.73 1.76
C ALA A 247 19.34 -9.52 2.82
N ASP A 248 19.13 -8.57 3.74
CA ASP A 248 20.03 -8.24 4.84
C ASP A 248 19.74 -9.02 6.14
N GLY A 249 18.76 -9.94 6.12
CA GLY A 249 18.41 -10.79 7.26
C GLY A 249 17.68 -10.08 8.40
N GLN A 250 17.13 -8.88 8.17
CA GLN A 250 16.30 -8.19 9.15
C GLN A 250 15.04 -8.99 9.51
N THR A 251 14.64 -8.89 10.79
CA THR A 251 13.37 -9.48 11.24
C THR A 251 12.18 -8.78 10.59
N ILE A 252 11.25 -9.55 10.06
CA ILE A 252 10.01 -9.04 9.49
C ILE A 252 9.08 -8.59 10.61
N ASP A 253 8.77 -7.29 10.65
CA ASP A 253 7.74 -6.73 11.53
C ASP A 253 6.42 -6.52 10.76
N GLN A 254 5.42 -5.90 11.41
CA GLN A 254 4.13 -5.58 10.77
C GLN A 254 4.27 -4.67 9.54
N TYR A 255 5.31 -3.84 9.46
CA TYR A 255 5.56 -3.00 8.31
C TYR A 255 6.22 -3.79 7.17
N GLY A 256 7.08 -4.76 7.51
CA GLY A 256 7.56 -5.77 6.57
C GLY A 256 6.42 -6.56 5.93
N LEU A 257 5.37 -6.89 6.69
CA LEU A 257 4.17 -7.55 6.14
C LEU A 257 3.42 -6.66 5.11
N ILE A 258 3.37 -5.35 5.34
CA ILE A 258 2.77 -4.39 4.39
C ILE A 258 3.59 -4.34 3.10
N LEU A 259 4.92 -4.24 3.21
CA LEU A 259 5.80 -4.27 2.04
C LEU A 259 5.68 -5.59 1.26
N ALA A 260 5.74 -6.73 1.97
CA ALA A 260 5.66 -8.06 1.37
C ALA A 260 4.35 -8.28 0.58
N SER A 261 3.27 -7.58 0.97
CA SER A 261 1.98 -7.61 0.27
C SER A 261 2.00 -6.96 -1.12
N ASP A 262 3.10 -6.32 -1.51
CA ASP A 262 3.29 -5.62 -2.79
C ASP A 262 4.72 -5.84 -3.35
N SER A 263 5.34 -7.00 -3.08
CA SER A 263 6.76 -7.25 -3.43
C SER A 263 6.99 -8.45 -4.35
N PHE A 264 5.93 -9.04 -4.90
CA PHE A 264 6.02 -10.16 -5.84
C PHE A 264 5.63 -9.72 -7.25
N PRO A 265 6.06 -10.46 -8.29
CA PRO A 265 5.51 -10.28 -9.63
C PRO A 265 3.98 -10.44 -9.62
N PRO A 266 3.23 -9.62 -10.39
CA PRO A 266 1.78 -9.74 -10.50
C PRO A 266 1.32 -11.16 -10.87
N ALA A 267 0.37 -11.71 -10.12
CA ALA A 267 -0.20 -13.05 -10.32
C ALA A 267 -0.79 -13.22 -11.72
N VAL A 268 -1.29 -12.13 -12.30
CA VAL A 268 -1.84 -12.09 -13.65
C VAL A 268 -0.81 -12.51 -14.71
N PHE A 269 0.50 -12.37 -14.47
CA PHE A 269 1.53 -12.78 -15.44
C PHE A 269 1.49 -14.29 -15.76
N ASN A 270 0.99 -15.13 -14.86
CA ASN A 270 0.80 -16.55 -15.12
C ASN A 270 -0.57 -16.92 -15.72
N SER A 271 -1.44 -15.94 -16.00
CA SER A 271 -2.80 -16.17 -16.53
C SER A 271 -2.89 -16.30 -18.07
N GLY A 272 -1.81 -15.96 -18.79
CA GLY A 272 -1.80 -15.88 -20.25
C GLY A 272 -2.12 -14.49 -20.82
N VAL A 273 -2.36 -13.48 -19.98
CA VAL A 273 -2.33 -12.07 -20.43
C VAL A 273 -0.88 -11.62 -20.68
N PRO A 274 -0.65 -10.57 -21.50
CA PRO A 274 0.69 -10.02 -21.70
C PRO A 274 1.37 -9.60 -20.39
N VAL A 275 2.66 -9.92 -20.27
CA VAL A 275 3.51 -9.41 -19.20
C VAL A 275 3.87 -7.95 -19.52
N SER A 276 3.26 -7.02 -18.82
CA SER A 276 3.44 -5.58 -18.99
C SER A 276 3.09 -4.87 -17.68
N TRP A 277 3.15 -3.54 -17.65
CA TRP A 277 2.86 -2.73 -16.46
C TRP A 277 1.44 -2.98 -15.92
N VAL A 278 1.35 -3.28 -14.62
CA VAL A 278 0.10 -3.55 -13.88
C VAL A 278 -0.01 -2.56 -12.72
N PRO A 279 -0.43 -1.30 -12.97
CA PRO A 279 -0.47 -0.29 -11.92
C PRO A 279 -1.57 -0.59 -10.92
N THR A 280 -1.20 -0.61 -9.65
CA THR A 280 -2.12 -0.66 -8.51
C THR A 280 -2.99 0.60 -8.47
N VAL A 281 -4.29 0.39 -8.27
CA VAL A 281 -5.28 1.47 -8.03
C VAL A 281 -5.58 1.57 -6.53
N GLU A 282 -5.75 0.43 -5.87
CA GLU A 282 -6.02 0.33 -4.44
C GLU A 282 -5.42 -0.95 -3.88
N LEU A 283 -4.89 -0.90 -2.65
CA LEU A 283 -4.40 -2.05 -1.90
C LEU A 283 -4.85 -1.95 -0.44
N THR A 284 -5.54 -2.98 0.04
CA THR A 284 -5.87 -3.16 1.46
C THR A 284 -5.08 -4.32 2.04
N VAL A 285 -4.45 -4.10 3.20
CA VAL A 285 -3.74 -5.11 3.98
C VAL A 285 -4.37 -5.22 5.37
N HIS A 286 -4.75 -6.44 5.75
CA HIS A 286 -5.19 -6.82 7.09
C HIS A 286 -4.08 -7.56 7.81
N LEU A 287 -3.58 -6.99 8.90
CA LEU A 287 -2.55 -7.61 9.74
C LEU A 287 -3.24 -8.51 10.75
N ARG A 288 -2.75 -9.74 10.89
CA ARG A 288 -3.34 -10.80 11.71
C ARG A 288 -2.47 -11.15 12.94
N GLY A 289 -1.23 -10.68 12.96
CA GLY A 289 -0.30 -10.85 14.07
C GLY A 289 1.10 -10.35 13.71
N LEU A 290 2.02 -10.44 14.67
CA LEU A 290 3.45 -10.34 14.40
C LEU A 290 3.95 -11.73 13.96
N PRO A 291 4.75 -11.82 12.89
CA PRO A 291 5.32 -13.09 12.47
C PRO A 291 6.42 -13.52 13.44
N VAL A 292 6.56 -14.83 13.63
CA VAL A 292 7.78 -15.39 14.23
C VAL A 292 8.96 -15.24 13.25
N PRO A 293 10.23 -15.26 13.72
CA PRO A 293 11.39 -15.15 12.84
C PRO A 293 11.43 -16.21 11.73
N GLY A 294 11.90 -15.81 10.55
CA GLY A 294 12.05 -16.65 9.36
C GLY A 294 11.30 -16.11 8.13
N PRO A 295 11.50 -16.72 6.96
CA PRO A 295 10.86 -16.28 5.73
C PRO A 295 9.35 -16.51 5.77
N LEU A 296 8.60 -15.65 5.09
CA LEU A 296 7.16 -15.81 4.94
C LEU A 296 6.85 -16.68 3.73
N ALA A 297 5.92 -17.63 3.89
CA ALA A 297 5.24 -18.25 2.75
C ALA A 297 4.16 -17.31 2.21
N VAL A 298 4.27 -16.92 0.95
CA VAL A 298 3.40 -15.91 0.32
C VAL A 298 2.72 -16.52 -0.90
N ALA A 299 1.44 -16.22 -1.09
CA ALA A 299 0.72 -16.53 -2.32
C ALA A 299 -0.22 -15.40 -2.73
N PHE A 300 -0.11 -14.98 -3.99
CA PHE A 300 -0.97 -14.02 -4.66
C PHE A 300 -1.79 -14.71 -5.75
N ARG A 301 -3.07 -14.36 -5.87
CA ARG A 301 -3.99 -14.96 -6.84
C ARG A 301 -4.90 -13.92 -7.48
N THR A 302 -5.04 -14.00 -8.79
CA THR A 302 -6.09 -13.30 -9.54
C THR A 302 -7.14 -14.29 -10.00
N ARG A 303 -8.42 -13.97 -9.79
CA ARG A 303 -9.57 -14.82 -10.19
C ARG A 303 -10.48 -14.10 -11.15
N TYR A 304 -10.54 -12.77 -11.11
CA TYR A 304 -11.36 -11.97 -12.00
C TYR A 304 -10.51 -10.96 -12.77
N ILE A 305 -10.72 -10.95 -14.08
CA ILE A 305 -10.18 -9.95 -14.99
C ILE A 305 -11.37 -9.47 -15.80
N SER A 306 -11.76 -8.21 -15.61
CA SER A 306 -12.97 -7.69 -16.26
C SER A 306 -12.92 -6.18 -16.36
N GLY A 307 -13.43 -5.63 -17.45
CA GLY A 307 -13.57 -4.17 -17.61
C GLY A 307 -12.25 -3.38 -17.55
N GLY A 308 -11.11 -4.01 -17.87
CA GLY A 308 -9.80 -3.37 -17.83
C GLY A 308 -9.16 -3.29 -16.44
N VAL A 309 -9.73 -4.00 -15.46
CA VAL A 309 -9.18 -4.15 -14.11
C VAL A 309 -9.09 -5.62 -13.71
N LEU A 310 -8.28 -5.90 -12.70
CA LEU A 310 -8.10 -7.20 -12.08
C LEU A 310 -7.98 -7.04 -10.57
N GLU A 311 -8.38 -8.07 -9.82
CA GLU A 311 -8.02 -8.18 -8.42
C GLU A 311 -6.82 -9.11 -8.21
N GLU A 312 -6.08 -8.86 -7.14
CA GLU A 312 -5.06 -9.77 -6.64
C GLU A 312 -5.25 -9.95 -5.13
N ASP A 313 -5.51 -11.19 -4.72
CA ASP A 313 -5.66 -11.59 -3.32
C ASP A 313 -4.36 -12.19 -2.80
N GLY A 314 -3.82 -11.65 -1.70
CA GLY A 314 -2.60 -12.12 -1.05
C GLY A 314 -2.86 -12.80 0.30
N GLU A 315 -2.11 -13.87 0.56
CA GLU A 315 -2.03 -14.55 1.86
C GLU A 315 -0.56 -14.71 2.28
N LEU A 316 -0.21 -14.21 3.47
CA LEU A 316 1.16 -14.28 4.02
C LEU A 316 1.15 -15.09 5.30
N TRP A 317 2.00 -16.12 5.36
CA TRP A 317 2.10 -17.08 6.44
C TRP A 317 3.51 -17.06 7.03
N ASP A 318 3.63 -17.05 8.34
CA ASP A 318 4.94 -17.11 9.01
C ASP A 318 5.52 -18.53 9.02
N SER A 319 6.76 -18.65 9.51
CA SER A 319 7.49 -19.92 9.58
C SER A 319 6.86 -20.96 10.53
N SER A 320 5.92 -20.56 11.39
CA SER A 320 5.13 -21.48 12.22
C SER A 320 3.86 -21.99 11.54
N GLY A 321 3.58 -21.53 10.31
CA GLY A 321 2.38 -21.86 9.56
C GLY A 321 1.15 -21.06 9.96
N ARG A 322 1.32 -19.91 10.63
CA ARG A 322 0.22 -19.00 10.99
C ARG A 322 0.04 -17.92 9.93
N LEU A 323 -1.21 -17.64 9.57
CA LEU A 323 -1.55 -16.52 8.70
C LEU A 323 -1.30 -15.20 9.45
N VAL A 324 -0.40 -14.37 8.94
CA VAL A 324 0.03 -13.11 9.58
C VAL A 324 -0.43 -11.87 8.83
N ALA A 325 -0.72 -11.98 7.54
CA ALA A 325 -1.39 -10.93 6.79
C ALA A 325 -2.26 -11.48 5.65
N GLN A 326 -3.26 -10.70 5.27
CA GLN A 326 -4.06 -10.88 4.06
C GLN A 326 -4.12 -9.57 3.32
N SER A 327 -4.09 -9.62 1.99
CA SER A 327 -4.24 -8.42 1.17
C SER A 327 -5.24 -8.63 0.05
N ARG A 328 -5.80 -7.52 -0.42
CA ARG A 328 -6.50 -7.44 -1.70
C ARG A 328 -6.10 -6.16 -2.40
N GLN A 329 -5.73 -6.30 -3.65
CA GLN A 329 -5.40 -5.23 -4.56
C GLN A 329 -6.41 -5.17 -5.70
N LEU A 330 -6.78 -3.96 -6.13
CA LEU A 330 -7.36 -3.69 -7.44
C LEU A 330 -6.29 -3.02 -8.31
N ALA A 331 -6.04 -3.56 -9.50
CA ALA A 331 -5.07 -3.01 -10.44
C ALA A 331 -5.65 -2.89 -11.86
N LEU A 332 -5.04 -2.07 -12.70
CA LEU A 332 -5.39 -2.01 -14.13
C LEU A 332 -4.78 -3.20 -14.85
N THR A 333 -5.50 -3.76 -15.82
CA THR A 333 -4.94 -4.83 -16.67
C THR A 333 -3.79 -4.29 -17.52
N PRO A 334 -2.76 -5.11 -17.78
CA PRO A 334 -1.70 -4.73 -18.70
C PRO A 334 -2.28 -4.40 -20.07
N ARG A 335 -1.86 -3.28 -20.65
CA ARG A 335 -2.26 -2.88 -22.01
C ARG A 335 -1.21 -3.40 -23.00
N PRO A 336 -1.62 -3.93 -24.17
CA PRO A 336 -0.68 -4.16 -25.26
C PRO A 336 -0.03 -2.81 -25.61
N THR A 337 1.30 -2.80 -25.64
CA THR A 337 2.08 -1.71 -26.24
C THR A 337 1.97 -1.75 -27.75
#